data_AF-A0AAD6GPG4-F1
#
_entry.id   AF-A0AAD6GPG4-F1
#
_cell.length_a   1.000
_cell.length_b   1.000
_cell.length_c   1.000
_cell.angle_alpha   90.00
_cell.angle_beta   90.00
_cell.angle_gamma   90.00
#
_symmetry.space_group_name_H-M   'P 1'
#
loop_
_entity.id
_entity.type
_entity.pdbx_description
1 polymer ?
#
loop_
_entity_poly.entity_id
_entity_poly.type
_entity_poly.pdbx_seq_one_letter_code
_entity_poly.pdbx_strand_id
1 'polypeptide(L)'
;MPSRWKSAILIASTLNLINAIAKDSGPENVTLEVATDGGNKSSPLLYGIMFEEMDNSGDGGIHGQLLQNNGFQGSSLGMTSYAPVGDVKITRDTSEPVSEAIKSSLRVDVPDKTTEYVGFANTGYKGIPVTNSTYRSSFWMKGDYSGIVHLQLVGSRNGIIYASHNLTVNSTSSQFVQYKTSFNSTQSHDGDNEWHLTFNGSKVAGDSLNFGYIELFPPTYHDRENGLRDDLATVLDKANLTFLRFPRGNNIEGLQIDSRWKWNTTIGPPVNRPGRESDWFYPNTDALGLDEYLWWCEDMNMTPILAVWSGKSYGGIVSGSDLKPYVEDIMNELEYLLGDSDTKYGKMRIENGRKKPWNIEYLEIGNEDDLTGGCDTYPDRFDQIYKAIHKQYPHITLIASNGDKSCLPSPVPKDVILDLHLYRKPDDFVDLFDQFDNQPRDQPVMVGEYGCRNTTHERGIYWSFMQGTCSEAVYMIGMERNSDIVKMAAYAPMLEHFGYVAWSPTMYGFNSSPESITPSTSYFMQQMFASNKGDTVLPVKSSTEFGPLYWVATKTDSQYYVKLANYGKDEQNVIIKIPKTKSGKLKMLAGSQYEGNLPYSVNIETKYTDVEQVEGNYSIKMPPWAIAVVEVV
;
A
#
# COMPACT_ATOMS: atom_id res chain seq x y z
N MET A 1 31.84 38.88 -72.37
CA MET A 1 33.16 38.39 -72.84
C MET A 1 33.44 37.05 -72.16
N PRO A 2 33.87 36.01 -72.90
CA PRO A 2 34.02 34.62 -72.44
C PRO A 2 35.49 34.16 -72.32
N SER A 3 35.73 33.01 -71.65
CA SER A 3 36.79 32.02 -71.97
C SER A 3 36.51 30.71 -71.20
N ARG A 4 35.91 29.66 -71.80
CA ARG A 4 36.51 28.46 -72.47
C ARG A 4 37.60 27.76 -71.62
N TRP A 5 37.63 26.44 -71.37
CA TRP A 5 37.48 25.27 -72.27
C TRP A 5 37.08 23.98 -71.54
N LYS A 6 36.51 23.05 -72.32
CA LYS A 6 36.05 21.69 -72.00
C LYS A 6 37.20 20.69 -71.89
N SER A 7 36.99 19.60 -71.14
CA SER A 7 37.51 18.27 -71.47
C SER A 7 36.55 17.21 -70.95
N ALA A 8 36.04 16.39 -71.86
CA ALA A 8 35.23 15.21 -71.62
C ALA A 8 36.09 13.98 -71.92
N ILE A 9 36.09 13.01 -71.01
CA ILE A 9 36.55 11.64 -71.27
C ILE A 9 35.39 10.70 -70.92
N LEU A 10 35.09 9.84 -71.87
CA LEU A 10 34.00 8.88 -71.88
C LEU A 10 34.62 7.48 -71.75
N ILE A 11 34.35 6.72 -70.69
CA ILE A 11 34.59 5.26 -70.68
C ILE A 11 33.46 4.53 -69.94
N ALA A 12 32.72 3.80 -70.76
CA ALA A 12 32.08 2.49 -70.59
C ALA A 12 31.62 1.98 -69.21
N SER A 13 30.34 1.66 -69.21
CA SER A 13 29.56 0.80 -68.32
C SER A 13 30.08 -0.63 -68.17
N THR A 14 30.09 -1.10 -66.92
CA THR A 14 29.88 -2.53 -66.57
C THR A 14 28.94 -2.59 -65.37
N LEU A 15 27.72 -3.10 -65.61
CA LEU A 15 26.81 -3.58 -64.57
C LEU A 15 27.47 -4.78 -63.87
N ASN A 16 27.67 -4.70 -62.56
CA ASN A 16 27.73 -5.87 -61.70
C ASN A 16 26.50 -5.83 -60.79
N LEU A 17 25.50 -6.64 -61.11
CA LEU A 17 24.49 -7.07 -60.15
C LEU A 17 25.21 -7.88 -59.07
N ILE A 18 25.44 -7.29 -57.91
CA ILE A 18 25.64 -8.05 -56.68
C ILE A 18 24.23 -8.25 -56.12
N ASN A 19 23.72 -9.47 -56.26
CA ASN A 19 22.63 -9.97 -55.43
C ASN A 19 23.12 -9.95 -53.98
N ALA A 20 22.87 -8.87 -53.27
CA ALA A 20 22.80 -8.92 -51.82
C ALA A 20 21.58 -9.78 -51.48
N ILE A 21 21.80 -11.08 -51.31
CA ILE A 21 20.89 -11.90 -50.53
C ILE A 21 20.96 -11.29 -49.13
N ALA A 22 20.04 -10.40 -48.81
CA ALA A 22 19.72 -10.11 -47.43
C ALA A 22 19.33 -11.47 -46.83
N LYS A 23 20.21 -12.04 -46.01
CA LYS A 23 19.77 -13.03 -45.04
C LYS A 23 18.76 -12.26 -44.19
N ASP A 24 17.50 -12.55 -44.42
CA ASP A 24 16.44 -12.33 -43.46
C ASP A 24 16.74 -13.29 -42.29
N SER A 25 17.78 -12.96 -41.51
CA SER A 25 18.03 -13.60 -40.23
C SER A 25 17.01 -12.98 -39.30
N GLY A 26 15.89 -13.67 -39.11
CA GLY A 26 15.01 -13.39 -37.97
C GLY A 26 15.83 -13.30 -36.67
N PRO A 27 15.29 -12.67 -35.62
CA PRO A 27 16.04 -12.35 -34.41
C PRO A 27 16.82 -13.58 -33.91
N GLU A 28 18.14 -13.44 -33.71
CA GLU A 28 18.97 -14.51 -33.16
C GLU A 28 18.40 -14.97 -31.82
N ASN A 29 18.31 -16.29 -31.63
CA ASN A 29 17.75 -16.85 -30.41
C ASN A 29 18.69 -16.59 -29.22
N VAL A 30 18.16 -15.98 -28.16
CA VAL A 30 18.82 -15.89 -26.86
C VAL A 30 18.67 -17.23 -26.14
N THR A 31 19.78 -17.89 -25.85
CA THR A 31 19.78 -19.17 -25.13
C THR A 31 20.15 -18.96 -23.67
N LEU A 32 19.29 -19.43 -22.75
CA LEU A 32 19.48 -19.40 -21.30
C LEU A 32 19.61 -20.83 -20.77
N GLU A 33 20.81 -21.24 -20.41
CA GLU A 33 21.11 -22.55 -19.79
C GLU A 33 21.08 -22.41 -18.26
N VAL A 34 20.01 -22.90 -17.63
CA VAL A 34 19.80 -22.82 -16.18
C VAL A 34 20.51 -23.99 -15.50
N ALA A 35 21.36 -23.70 -14.52
CA ALA A 35 22.01 -24.73 -13.71
C ALA A 35 20.99 -25.47 -12.83
N THR A 36 21.19 -26.77 -12.61
CA THR A 36 20.28 -27.58 -11.75
C THR A 36 20.72 -27.61 -10.28
N ASP A 37 21.94 -27.16 -10.00
CA ASP A 37 22.57 -27.10 -8.70
C ASP A 37 23.43 -25.84 -8.53
N GLY A 38 24.01 -25.68 -7.34
CA GLY A 38 24.68 -24.44 -6.93
C GLY A 38 23.69 -23.32 -6.62
N GLY A 39 24.20 -22.09 -6.62
CA GLY A 39 23.39 -20.90 -6.38
C GLY A 39 23.37 -20.40 -4.93
N ASN A 40 22.59 -19.34 -4.72
CA ASN A 40 22.43 -18.65 -3.44
C ASN A 40 21.03 -18.87 -2.88
N LYS A 41 20.87 -18.77 -1.56
CA LYS A 41 19.54 -18.82 -0.93
C LYS A 41 18.72 -17.58 -1.31
N SER A 42 17.48 -17.79 -1.74
CA SER A 42 16.50 -16.72 -1.94
C SER A 42 15.95 -16.23 -0.59
N SER A 43 15.58 -14.95 -0.52
CA SER A 43 14.89 -14.43 0.66
C SER A 43 13.42 -14.86 0.62
N PRO A 44 12.89 -15.50 1.67
CA PRO A 44 11.47 -15.84 1.72
C PRO A 44 10.58 -14.60 1.80
N LEU A 45 11.13 -13.46 2.23
CA LEU A 45 10.44 -12.18 2.42
C LEU A 45 10.70 -11.17 1.29
N LEU A 46 11.23 -11.60 0.14
CA LEU A 46 11.67 -10.67 -0.91
C LEU A 46 10.58 -9.72 -1.40
N TYR A 47 9.32 -10.16 -1.47
CA TYR A 47 8.22 -9.37 -2.03
C TYR A 47 7.22 -8.99 -0.94
N GLY A 48 7.02 -7.70 -0.72
CA GLY A 48 6.08 -7.19 0.26
C GLY A 48 5.44 -5.89 -0.13
N ILE A 49 4.81 -5.26 0.86
CA ILE A 49 4.03 -4.04 0.72
C ILE A 49 4.57 -2.99 1.67
N MET A 50 4.63 -1.75 1.21
CA MET A 50 4.80 -0.57 2.05
C MET A 50 3.43 0.09 2.20
N PHE A 51 3.02 0.34 3.43
CA PHE A 51 1.78 1.02 3.74
C PHE A 51 2.00 2.23 4.66
N GLU A 52 1.51 3.36 4.17
CA GLU A 52 1.30 4.58 4.91
C GLU A 52 -0.09 5.11 4.62
N GLU A 53 -0.67 5.82 5.58
CA GLU A 53 -1.89 6.58 5.36
C GLU A 53 -1.55 7.86 4.58
N MET A 54 -1.88 7.81 3.29
CA MET A 54 -1.77 8.88 2.29
C MET A 54 -2.86 8.64 1.24
N ASP A 55 -3.29 9.66 0.49
CA ASP A 55 -4.29 9.49 -0.58
C ASP A 55 -5.60 8.80 -0.14
N ASN A 56 -5.95 8.89 1.15
CA ASN A 56 -7.03 8.12 1.76
C ASN A 56 -6.87 6.60 1.58
N SER A 57 -5.63 6.10 1.70
CA SER A 57 -5.28 4.68 1.60
C SER A 57 -5.75 3.86 2.79
N GLY A 58 -5.86 4.45 4.00
CA GLY A 58 -6.45 3.82 5.19
C GLY A 58 -7.86 4.33 5.44
N ASP A 59 -8.00 5.53 6.01
CA ASP A 59 -9.25 6.25 6.21
C ASP A 59 -9.92 6.57 4.86
N GLY A 60 -11.01 5.87 4.56
CA GLY A 60 -11.68 5.93 3.25
C GLY A 60 -11.14 4.96 2.21
N GLY A 61 -10.11 4.18 2.57
CA GLY A 61 -9.47 3.16 1.75
C GLY A 61 -9.57 1.78 2.35
N ILE A 62 -8.42 1.18 2.67
CA ILE A 62 -8.32 -0.21 3.12
C ILE A 62 -9.04 -0.42 4.47
N HIS A 63 -9.22 0.61 5.29
CA HIS A 63 -10.06 0.52 6.49
C HIS A 63 -11.55 0.52 6.12
N GLY A 64 -12.35 -0.33 6.79
CA GLY A 64 -13.74 -0.57 6.41
C GLY A 64 -14.74 0.56 6.72
N GLN A 65 -14.34 1.63 7.42
CA GLN A 65 -15.22 2.76 7.75
C GLN A 65 -15.58 3.56 6.50
N LEU A 66 -16.87 3.63 6.17
CA LEU A 66 -17.34 4.37 4.99
C LEU A 66 -17.70 5.82 5.27
N LEU A 67 -17.91 6.21 6.53
CA LEU A 67 -18.27 7.59 6.89
C LEU A 67 -17.02 8.41 7.15
N GLN A 68 -16.87 9.50 6.40
CA GLN A 68 -15.80 10.46 6.60
C GLN A 68 -16.14 11.36 7.79
N ASN A 69 -15.11 11.77 8.55
CA ASN A 69 -15.26 12.70 9.68
C ASN A 69 -16.17 12.15 10.80
N ASN A 70 -16.24 10.82 10.95
CA ASN A 70 -17.12 10.12 11.89
C ASN A 70 -16.98 10.53 13.36
N GLY A 71 -15.77 10.93 13.77
CA GLY A 71 -15.45 11.37 15.13
C GLY A 71 -15.14 12.86 15.30
N PHE A 72 -15.24 13.70 14.25
CA PHE A 72 -14.79 15.10 14.30
C PHE A 72 -13.34 15.29 14.79
N GLN A 73 -12.49 14.29 14.50
CA GLN A 73 -11.09 14.24 14.88
C GLN A 73 -10.25 15.14 13.96
N GLY A 74 -9.19 15.73 14.51
CA GLY A 74 -8.41 16.76 13.81
C GLY A 74 -8.85 18.20 14.11
N SER A 75 -8.02 19.13 13.65
CA SER A 75 -8.06 20.55 13.99
C SER A 75 -8.99 21.37 13.09
N SER A 76 -9.26 20.91 11.86
CA SER A 76 -9.85 21.75 10.81
C SER A 76 -11.06 21.17 10.07
N LEU A 77 -11.51 19.94 10.38
CA LEU A 77 -12.55 19.27 9.58
C LEU A 77 -13.93 19.95 9.60
N GLY A 78 -14.24 20.75 10.62
CA GLY A 78 -15.55 21.38 10.74
C GLY A 78 -16.70 20.38 10.56
N MET A 79 -17.53 20.62 9.55
CA MET A 79 -18.68 19.79 9.17
C MET A 79 -18.45 18.99 7.87
N THR A 80 -17.19 18.71 7.52
CA THR A 80 -16.83 17.94 6.31
C THR A 80 -17.70 16.68 6.19
N SER A 81 -18.28 16.50 5.00
CA SER A 81 -19.16 15.39 4.61
C SER A 81 -20.53 15.33 5.29
N TYR A 82 -20.88 16.25 6.20
CA TYR A 82 -22.20 16.31 6.82
C TYR A 82 -23.12 17.37 6.22
N ALA A 83 -24.40 17.03 6.03
CA ALA A 83 -25.44 17.95 5.58
C ALA A 83 -26.76 17.73 6.35
N PRO A 84 -27.59 18.78 6.56
CA PRO A 84 -28.89 18.62 7.20
C PRO A 84 -29.88 17.89 6.28
N VAL A 85 -30.75 17.08 6.87
CA VAL A 85 -31.92 16.47 6.21
C VAL A 85 -33.18 17.07 6.84
N GLY A 86 -33.95 17.81 6.05
CA GLY A 86 -35.05 18.64 6.54
C GLY A 86 -34.59 20.03 7.03
N ASP A 87 -35.51 20.81 7.58
CA ASP A 87 -35.23 22.17 8.08
C ASP A 87 -34.64 22.11 9.49
N VAL A 88 -33.38 21.71 9.61
CA VAL A 88 -32.62 21.68 10.86
C VAL A 88 -31.26 22.34 10.69
N LYS A 89 -30.71 22.83 11.80
CA LYS A 89 -29.34 23.33 11.84
C LYS A 89 -28.43 22.28 12.45
N ILE A 90 -27.35 21.95 11.75
CA ILE A 90 -26.32 21.06 12.25
C ILE A 90 -25.02 21.81 12.55
N THR A 91 -24.39 21.48 13.68
CA THR A 91 -23.11 22.08 14.09
C THR A 91 -22.22 21.08 14.82
N ARG A 92 -20.91 21.29 14.75
CA ARG A 92 -19.94 20.63 15.63
C ARG A 92 -20.02 21.26 17.01
N ASP A 93 -20.34 20.45 18.01
CA ASP A 93 -20.45 20.84 19.41
C ASP A 93 -19.28 20.28 20.23
N THR A 94 -18.49 21.17 20.82
CA THR A 94 -17.33 20.84 21.67
C THR A 94 -17.68 20.88 23.16
N SER A 95 -18.88 21.34 23.52
CA SER A 95 -19.36 21.35 24.91
C SER A 95 -19.89 19.99 25.35
N GLU A 96 -20.23 19.13 24.40
CA GLU A 96 -20.75 17.78 24.61
C GLU A 96 -19.84 16.73 23.95
N PRO A 97 -18.67 16.42 24.55
CA PRO A 97 -17.76 15.40 24.04
C PRO A 97 -18.34 13.99 24.24
N VAL A 98 -18.07 13.09 23.28
CA VAL A 98 -18.53 11.69 23.32
C VAL A 98 -17.67 10.86 24.29
N SER A 99 -16.37 11.15 24.31
CA SER A 99 -15.39 10.55 25.21
C SER A 99 -14.25 11.55 25.50
N GLU A 100 -13.28 11.16 26.33
CA GLU A 100 -12.08 11.98 26.55
C GLU A 100 -11.26 12.18 25.26
N ALA A 101 -11.34 11.22 24.32
CA ALA A 101 -10.63 11.24 23.05
C ALA A 101 -11.45 11.92 21.94
N ILE A 102 -12.74 11.60 21.84
CA ILE A 102 -13.67 12.16 20.87
C ILE A 102 -14.33 13.40 21.49
N LYS A 103 -13.62 14.53 21.36
CA LYS A 103 -13.91 15.81 22.03
C LYS A 103 -15.03 16.62 21.39
N SER A 104 -15.82 16.04 20.49
CA SER A 104 -16.88 16.73 19.79
C SER A 104 -18.01 15.79 19.42
N SER A 105 -19.21 16.36 19.30
CA SER A 105 -20.40 15.70 18.76
C SER A 105 -21.04 16.56 17.67
N LEU A 106 -21.93 15.96 16.89
CA LEU A 106 -22.84 16.59 15.95
C LEU A 106 -24.11 17.00 16.68
N ARG A 107 -24.31 18.31 16.87
CA ARG A 107 -25.56 18.86 17.41
C ARG A 107 -26.53 19.15 16.28
N VAL A 108 -27.77 18.69 16.43
CA VAL A 108 -28.90 18.92 15.52
C VAL A 108 -29.94 19.75 16.26
N ASP A 109 -30.04 21.04 15.92
CA ASP A 109 -31.07 21.94 16.46
C ASP A 109 -32.35 21.82 15.62
N VAL A 110 -33.47 21.52 16.28
CA VAL A 110 -34.77 21.30 15.65
C VAL A 110 -35.66 22.52 15.88
N PRO A 111 -36.14 23.20 14.82
CA PRO A 111 -37.03 24.34 14.98
C PRO A 111 -38.32 24.04 15.75
N ASP A 112 -38.88 25.07 16.35
CA ASP A 112 -40.23 25.00 16.91
C ASP A 112 -41.23 24.56 15.83
N LYS A 113 -42.21 23.74 16.23
CA LYS A 113 -43.30 23.26 15.38
C LYS A 113 -42.89 22.34 14.22
N THR A 114 -41.65 21.85 14.16
CA THR A 114 -41.26 20.75 13.24
C THR A 114 -42.17 19.54 13.49
N THR A 115 -42.72 18.95 12.42
CA THR A 115 -43.63 17.79 12.52
C THR A 115 -43.15 16.57 11.76
N GLU A 116 -42.23 16.77 10.84
CA GLU A 116 -41.64 15.82 9.93
C GLU A 116 -40.45 15.07 10.55
N TYR A 117 -39.96 14.06 9.85
CA TYR A 117 -38.68 13.46 10.15
C TYR A 117 -37.56 14.39 9.68
N VAL A 118 -36.60 14.63 10.55
CA VAL A 118 -35.45 15.51 10.31
C VAL A 118 -34.17 14.84 10.80
N GLY A 119 -33.01 15.33 10.40
CA GLY A 119 -31.73 14.82 10.86
C GLY A 119 -30.58 15.26 9.97
N PHE A 120 -29.75 14.31 9.56
CA PHE A 120 -28.53 14.62 8.81
C PHE A 120 -28.11 13.46 7.90
N ALA A 121 -27.29 13.81 6.92
CA ALA A 121 -26.65 12.91 5.99
C ALA A 121 -25.12 12.97 6.18
N ASN A 122 -24.43 11.88 5.83
CA ASN A 122 -23.00 11.84 5.62
C ASN A 122 -22.69 11.29 4.22
N THR A 123 -21.93 12.04 3.42
CA THR A 123 -21.61 11.68 2.02
C THR A 123 -20.46 10.68 1.88
N GLY A 124 -19.87 10.21 2.98
CA GLY A 124 -18.68 9.37 2.97
C GLY A 124 -17.47 10.05 2.33
N TYR A 125 -16.52 9.24 1.88
CA TYR A 125 -15.30 9.67 1.21
C TYR A 125 -15.56 9.94 -0.28
N LYS A 126 -16.18 11.08 -0.62
CA LYS A 126 -16.67 11.39 -1.98
C LYS A 126 -17.65 10.34 -2.53
N GLY A 127 -18.54 9.88 -1.65
CA GLY A 127 -19.55 8.87 -1.95
C GLY A 127 -19.47 7.66 -1.01
N ILE A 128 -20.49 6.81 -1.05
CA ILE A 128 -20.56 5.54 -0.31
C ILE A 128 -20.75 4.40 -1.30
N PRO A 129 -19.88 3.37 -1.30
CA PRO A 129 -20.11 2.15 -2.08
C PRO A 129 -21.28 1.36 -1.48
N VAL A 130 -22.37 1.23 -2.22
CA VAL A 130 -23.56 0.47 -1.80
C VAL A 130 -23.67 -0.82 -2.60
N THR A 131 -23.36 -1.95 -1.96
CA THR A 131 -23.45 -3.30 -2.53
C THR A 131 -24.71 -4.02 -2.02
N ASN A 132 -25.05 -5.17 -2.60
CA ASN A 132 -26.09 -6.03 -2.05
C ASN A 132 -25.52 -6.84 -0.88
N SER A 133 -25.51 -6.28 0.32
CA SER A 133 -24.83 -6.82 1.50
C SER A 133 -25.49 -6.38 2.79
N THR A 134 -25.05 -6.93 3.92
CA THR A 134 -25.44 -6.48 5.25
C THR A 134 -24.43 -5.47 5.77
N TYR A 135 -24.88 -4.26 6.06
CA TYR A 135 -24.09 -3.19 6.66
C TYR A 135 -24.27 -3.21 8.17
N ARG A 136 -23.18 -2.91 8.90
CA ARG A 136 -23.19 -2.65 10.34
C ARG A 136 -23.11 -1.15 10.54
N SER A 137 -23.98 -0.60 11.40
CA SER A 137 -23.95 0.81 11.74
C SER A 137 -24.00 1.02 13.25
N SER A 138 -23.27 2.01 13.72
CA SER A 138 -23.23 2.41 15.13
C SER A 138 -23.25 3.93 15.26
N PHE A 139 -23.80 4.45 16.34
CA PHE A 139 -23.69 5.86 16.70
C PHE A 139 -23.93 6.04 18.19
N TRP A 140 -23.33 7.09 18.75
CA TRP A 140 -23.62 7.57 20.09
C TRP A 140 -24.63 8.70 20.02
N MET A 141 -25.58 8.73 20.97
CA MET A 141 -26.63 9.74 21.00
C MET A 141 -26.90 10.23 22.42
N LYS A 142 -27.04 11.54 22.58
CA LYS A 142 -27.43 12.23 23.83
C LYS A 142 -28.56 13.22 23.53
N GLY A 143 -29.51 13.33 24.46
CA GLY A 143 -30.71 14.17 24.35
C GLY A 143 -31.98 13.38 24.63
N ASP A 144 -33.01 14.04 25.14
CA ASP A 144 -34.26 13.36 25.54
C ASP A 144 -35.06 12.94 24.31
N TYR A 145 -34.93 11.67 23.93
CA TYR A 145 -35.65 11.11 22.79
C TYR A 145 -35.95 9.63 22.98
N SER A 146 -37.23 9.27 22.84
CA SER A 146 -37.68 7.88 22.81
C SER A 146 -38.52 7.66 21.58
N GLY A 147 -38.10 6.77 20.68
CA GLY A 147 -38.78 6.59 19.40
C GLY A 147 -37.94 5.86 18.37
N ILE A 148 -38.38 5.94 17.12
CA ILE A 148 -37.69 5.35 15.99
C ILE A 148 -36.71 6.38 15.41
N VAL A 149 -35.50 5.93 15.13
CA VAL A 149 -34.56 6.56 14.22
C VAL A 149 -34.59 5.75 12.91
N HIS A 150 -34.63 6.44 11.76
CA HIS A 150 -34.51 5.83 10.45
C HIS A 150 -33.08 5.98 9.95
N LEU A 151 -32.45 4.86 9.60
CA LEU A 151 -31.17 4.79 8.93
C LEU A 151 -31.41 4.44 7.47
N GLN A 152 -30.81 5.20 6.55
CA GLN A 152 -30.96 4.95 5.12
C GLN A 152 -29.64 5.06 4.36
N LEU A 153 -29.54 4.29 3.28
CA LEU A 153 -28.57 4.52 2.22
C LEU A 153 -29.35 5.04 1.02
N VAL A 154 -28.99 6.24 0.55
CA VAL A 154 -29.76 7.00 -0.45
C VAL A 154 -28.83 7.48 -1.55
N GLY A 155 -29.25 7.39 -2.81
CA GLY A 155 -28.52 8.02 -3.91
C GLY A 155 -28.64 9.55 -3.83
N SER A 156 -27.51 10.25 -3.72
CA SER A 156 -27.47 11.68 -3.35
C SER A 156 -28.22 12.56 -4.36
N ARG A 157 -28.11 12.26 -5.66
CA ARG A 157 -28.80 13.02 -6.73
C ARG A 157 -30.17 12.46 -7.12
N ASN A 158 -30.35 11.14 -7.07
CA ASN A 158 -31.53 10.47 -7.62
C ASN A 158 -32.60 10.13 -6.56
N GLY A 159 -32.26 10.19 -5.27
CA GLY A 159 -33.16 9.89 -4.16
C GLY A 159 -33.56 8.42 -4.03
N ILE A 160 -32.93 7.50 -4.78
CA ILE A 160 -33.21 6.07 -4.70
C ILE A 160 -32.74 5.56 -3.34
N ILE A 161 -33.64 4.91 -2.60
CA ILE A 161 -33.35 4.31 -1.31
C ILE A 161 -32.86 2.88 -1.54
N TYR A 162 -31.58 2.64 -1.27
CA TYR A 162 -30.93 1.33 -1.38
C TYR A 162 -31.03 0.53 -0.09
N ALA A 163 -31.16 1.20 1.06
CA ALA A 163 -31.46 0.58 2.34
C ALA A 163 -32.33 1.50 3.19
N SER A 164 -33.24 0.90 3.97
CA SER A 164 -34.08 1.63 4.93
C SER A 164 -34.30 0.76 6.15
N HIS A 165 -33.89 1.26 7.32
CA HIS A 165 -33.91 0.51 8.57
C HIS A 165 -34.41 1.36 9.73
N ASN A 166 -35.35 0.82 10.49
CA ASN A 166 -35.91 1.47 11.66
C ASN A 166 -35.27 0.91 12.93
N LEU A 167 -34.63 1.77 13.71
CA LEU A 167 -34.03 1.43 14.99
C LEU A 167 -34.79 2.13 16.12
N THR A 168 -35.29 1.37 17.09
CA THR A 168 -35.89 1.95 18.29
C THR A 168 -34.77 2.37 19.25
N VAL A 169 -34.77 3.63 19.65
CA VAL A 169 -33.80 4.21 20.58
C VAL A 169 -34.51 4.81 21.79
N ASN A 170 -33.78 4.91 22.90
CA ASN A 170 -34.23 5.55 24.12
C ASN A 170 -33.04 6.26 24.76
N SER A 171 -32.84 7.52 24.38
CA SER A 171 -31.73 8.38 24.82
C SER A 171 -32.22 9.40 25.85
N THR A 172 -31.27 9.94 26.62
CA THR A 172 -31.53 10.96 27.64
C THR A 172 -30.52 12.08 27.53
N SER A 173 -30.84 13.23 28.10
CA SER A 173 -29.94 14.38 28.23
C SER A 173 -28.78 14.15 29.23
N SER A 174 -28.70 13.00 29.91
CA SER A 174 -27.69 12.77 30.97
C SER A 174 -26.32 12.33 30.45
N GLN A 175 -26.26 11.45 29.47
CA GLN A 175 -25.02 10.87 28.93
C GLN A 175 -25.25 10.33 27.53
N PHE A 176 -24.18 10.21 26.74
CA PHE A 176 -24.23 9.51 25.46
C PHE A 176 -24.51 8.02 25.66
N VAL A 177 -25.39 7.46 24.84
CA VAL A 177 -25.69 6.02 24.76
C VAL A 177 -25.33 5.54 23.36
N GLN A 178 -24.60 4.42 23.27
CA GLN A 178 -24.28 3.80 22.00
C GLN A 178 -25.44 2.93 21.51
N TYR A 179 -25.78 3.06 20.24
CA TYR A 179 -26.68 2.19 19.52
C TYR A 179 -25.92 1.47 18.41
N LYS A 180 -26.14 0.15 18.29
CA LYS A 180 -25.55 -0.71 17.26
C LYS A 180 -26.67 -1.44 16.54
N THR A 181 -26.59 -1.53 15.21
CA THR A 181 -27.54 -2.30 14.41
C THR A 181 -26.89 -2.83 13.13
N SER A 182 -27.62 -3.66 12.40
CA SER A 182 -27.28 -4.06 11.05
C SER A 182 -28.51 -4.08 10.14
N PHE A 183 -28.30 -3.86 8.85
CA PHE A 183 -29.37 -3.86 7.86
C PHE A 183 -28.87 -4.26 6.47
N ASN A 184 -29.76 -4.83 5.68
CA ASN A 184 -29.48 -5.21 4.30
C ASN A 184 -29.71 -4.04 3.35
N SER A 185 -28.97 -4.02 2.24
CA SER A 185 -29.11 -3.07 1.15
C SER A 185 -29.32 -3.77 -0.19
N THR A 186 -29.90 -3.07 -1.15
CA THR A 186 -29.79 -3.40 -2.58
C THR A 186 -28.56 -2.69 -3.18
N GLN A 187 -28.02 -3.21 -4.27
CA GLN A 187 -26.85 -2.63 -4.93
C GLN A 187 -27.19 -1.31 -5.65
N SER A 188 -26.34 -0.30 -5.48
CA SER A 188 -26.36 0.92 -6.30
C SER A 188 -25.56 0.75 -7.60
N HIS A 189 -25.91 1.54 -8.60
CA HIS A 189 -25.23 1.53 -9.90
C HIS A 189 -23.99 2.44 -9.94
N ASP A 190 -23.86 3.37 -9.00
CA ASP A 190 -22.73 4.29 -8.89
C ASP A 190 -22.36 4.54 -7.41
N GLY A 191 -21.30 5.32 -7.18
CA GLY A 191 -20.83 5.68 -5.84
C GLY A 191 -21.46 6.94 -5.25
N ASP A 192 -22.37 7.61 -5.96
CA ASP A 192 -23.00 8.86 -5.53
C ASP A 192 -24.16 8.58 -4.57
N ASN A 193 -23.79 8.04 -3.41
CA ASN A 193 -24.70 7.68 -2.34
C ASN A 193 -24.24 8.32 -1.02
N GLU A 194 -25.20 8.48 -0.12
CA GLU A 194 -25.01 9.04 1.22
C GLU A 194 -25.79 8.23 2.26
N TRP A 195 -25.33 8.32 3.51
CA TRP A 195 -25.94 7.67 4.66
C TRP A 195 -26.75 8.68 5.44
N HIS A 196 -28.01 8.39 5.72
CA HIS A 196 -28.92 9.28 6.45
C HIS A 196 -29.25 8.71 7.82
N LEU A 197 -29.33 9.60 8.81
CA LEU A 197 -29.99 9.36 10.09
C LEU A 197 -31.07 10.41 10.28
N THR A 198 -32.33 9.98 10.37
CA THR A 198 -33.45 10.87 10.68
C THR A 198 -34.27 10.38 11.86
N PHE A 199 -34.90 11.31 12.57
CA PHE A 199 -35.74 11.06 13.73
C PHE A 199 -36.98 11.96 13.68
N ASN A 200 -38.01 11.63 14.47
CA ASN A 200 -39.25 12.36 14.47
C ASN A 200 -39.07 13.73 15.14
N GLY A 201 -39.00 14.81 14.34
CA GLY A 201 -38.75 16.16 14.82
C GLY A 201 -39.84 16.68 15.77
N SER A 202 -41.08 16.21 15.65
CA SER A 202 -42.16 16.60 16.58
C SER A 202 -41.90 16.24 18.04
N LYS A 203 -41.01 15.26 18.30
CA LYS A 203 -40.64 14.87 19.67
C LYS A 203 -39.58 15.77 20.29
N VAL A 204 -38.93 16.61 19.49
CA VAL A 204 -37.77 17.42 19.90
C VAL A 204 -37.87 18.87 19.38
N ALA A 205 -39.05 19.26 18.88
CA ALA A 205 -39.26 20.59 18.31
C ALA A 205 -38.97 21.68 19.36
N GLY A 206 -38.10 22.63 19.00
CA GLY A 206 -37.62 23.69 19.90
C GLY A 206 -36.40 23.29 20.76
N ASP A 207 -35.85 22.09 20.57
CA ASP A 207 -34.70 21.57 21.31
C ASP A 207 -33.66 20.94 20.35
N SER A 208 -32.69 20.20 20.88
CA SER A 208 -31.60 19.61 20.11
C SER A 208 -31.21 18.20 20.56
N LEU A 209 -30.58 17.46 19.66
CA LEU A 209 -29.95 16.17 19.94
C LEU A 209 -28.47 16.21 19.54
N ASN A 210 -27.63 15.51 20.29
CA ASN A 210 -26.22 15.33 19.98
C ASN A 210 -25.96 13.89 19.52
N PHE A 211 -25.20 13.74 18.44
CA PHE A 211 -24.77 12.46 17.88
C PHE A 211 -23.25 12.41 17.79
N GLY A 212 -22.63 11.25 17.95
CA GLY A 212 -21.17 11.17 17.93
C GLY A 212 -20.64 9.80 17.55
N TYR A 213 -19.39 9.79 17.09
CA TYR A 213 -18.66 8.59 16.67
C TYR A 213 -19.54 7.63 15.84
N ILE A 214 -19.90 8.10 14.64
CA ILE A 214 -20.93 7.50 13.78
C ILE A 214 -20.27 6.59 12.76
N GLU A 215 -20.69 5.33 12.71
CA GLU A 215 -20.01 4.31 11.93
C GLU A 215 -20.95 3.65 10.92
N LEU A 216 -20.39 3.32 9.76
CA LEU A 216 -20.99 2.46 8.77
C LEU A 216 -19.89 1.56 8.17
N PHE A 217 -20.06 0.26 8.34
CA PHE A 217 -19.16 -0.74 7.78
C PHE A 217 -19.94 -1.66 6.83
N PRO A 218 -19.40 -1.97 5.63
CA PRO A 218 -19.82 -3.11 4.84
C PRO A 218 -19.29 -4.41 5.52
N PRO A 219 -19.49 -5.59 4.92
CA PRO A 219 -18.70 -6.76 5.28
C PRO A 219 -17.20 -6.44 5.26
N THR A 220 -16.48 -6.93 6.26
CA THR A 220 -15.04 -6.69 6.46
C THR A 220 -14.27 -7.97 6.18
N TYR A 221 -13.02 -7.82 5.75
CA TYR A 221 -12.13 -8.94 5.49
C TYR A 221 -11.99 -9.82 6.75
N HIS A 222 -12.25 -11.12 6.63
CA HIS A 222 -12.35 -12.11 7.73
C HIS A 222 -13.32 -11.71 8.87
N ASP A 223 -14.37 -10.95 8.56
CA ASP A 223 -15.41 -10.52 9.51
C ASP A 223 -14.87 -9.77 10.75
N ARG A 224 -13.69 -9.15 10.64
CA ARG A 224 -13.03 -8.41 11.73
C ARG A 224 -13.83 -7.15 12.10
N GLU A 225 -14.20 -7.01 13.37
CA GLU A 225 -14.73 -5.72 13.87
C GLU A 225 -13.66 -4.63 13.69
N ASN A 226 -14.06 -3.42 13.26
CA ASN A 226 -13.13 -2.34 12.91
C ASN A 226 -12.09 -2.75 11.84
N GLY A 227 -12.39 -3.77 11.05
CA GLY A 227 -11.47 -4.39 10.10
C GLY A 227 -11.37 -3.71 8.75
N LEU A 228 -10.69 -4.37 7.83
CA LEU A 228 -10.42 -3.88 6.49
C LEU A 228 -11.64 -4.03 5.57
N ARG A 229 -11.71 -3.16 4.56
CA ARG A 229 -12.68 -3.25 3.46
C ARG A 229 -12.41 -4.51 2.64
N ASP A 230 -13.38 -5.42 2.61
CA ASP A 230 -13.21 -6.77 2.08
C ASP A 230 -12.79 -6.81 0.59
N ASP A 231 -13.37 -5.95 -0.24
CA ASP A 231 -13.09 -5.87 -1.68
C ASP A 231 -11.66 -5.40 -1.98
N LEU A 232 -11.15 -4.41 -1.25
CA LEU A 232 -9.77 -3.91 -1.39
C LEU A 232 -8.76 -4.88 -0.81
N ALA A 233 -9.05 -5.46 0.36
CA ALA A 233 -8.19 -6.45 1.01
C ALA A 233 -8.08 -7.72 0.16
N THR A 234 -9.18 -8.17 -0.45
CA THR A 234 -9.20 -9.34 -1.33
C THR A 234 -8.35 -9.13 -2.60
N VAL A 235 -8.36 -7.93 -3.18
CA VAL A 235 -7.47 -7.63 -4.31
C VAL A 235 -6.02 -7.68 -3.87
N LEU A 236 -5.68 -7.10 -2.73
CA LEU A 236 -4.33 -7.12 -2.21
C LEU A 236 -3.82 -8.53 -1.88
N ASP A 237 -4.64 -9.34 -1.20
CA ASP A 237 -4.30 -10.71 -0.79
C ASP A 237 -3.97 -11.60 -2.00
N LYS A 238 -4.67 -11.39 -3.14
CA LYS A 238 -4.35 -12.07 -4.41
C LYS A 238 -2.96 -11.75 -4.95
N ALA A 239 -2.31 -10.67 -4.53
CA ALA A 239 -0.92 -10.38 -4.92
C ALA A 239 0.09 -11.34 -4.26
N ASN A 240 -0.31 -12.05 -3.20
CA ASN A 240 0.49 -13.06 -2.50
C ASN A 240 1.85 -12.49 -2.00
N LEU A 241 1.79 -11.30 -1.43
CA LEU A 241 2.92 -10.58 -0.86
C LEU A 241 3.20 -11.09 0.56
N THR A 242 4.45 -11.02 1.03
CA THR A 242 4.92 -11.78 2.20
C THR A 242 5.23 -10.97 3.45
N PHE A 243 5.25 -9.65 3.35
CA PHE A 243 5.40 -8.77 4.49
C PHE A 243 4.60 -7.48 4.29
N LEU A 244 4.23 -6.86 5.40
CA LEU A 244 3.63 -5.53 5.45
C LEU A 244 4.54 -4.61 6.28
N ARG A 245 5.00 -3.53 5.66
CA ARG A 245 5.81 -2.46 6.27
C ARG A 245 4.88 -1.31 6.65
N PHE A 246 4.67 -1.08 7.96
CA PHE A 246 3.68 -0.13 8.52
C PHE A 246 4.19 0.50 9.86
N PRO A 247 3.54 1.53 10.45
CA PRO A 247 2.54 2.46 9.91
C PRO A 247 3.23 3.72 9.37
N ARG A 248 3.88 3.62 8.21
CA ARG A 248 5.14 4.32 7.96
C ARG A 248 5.32 4.73 6.52
N GLY A 249 6.38 5.48 6.29
CA GLY A 249 6.55 6.49 5.27
C GLY A 249 6.66 7.82 6.03
N ASN A 250 6.30 8.93 5.41
CA ASN A 250 6.27 10.21 6.10
C ASN A 250 5.32 10.19 7.30
N ASN A 251 4.22 9.44 7.20
CA ASN A 251 3.13 9.53 8.16
C ASN A 251 3.41 8.98 9.57
N ILE A 252 4.59 8.38 9.83
CA ILE A 252 5.04 8.06 11.20
C ILE A 252 5.69 9.26 11.88
N GLU A 253 6.32 10.15 11.11
CA GLU A 253 7.21 11.23 11.58
C GLU A 253 6.45 12.36 12.26
N GLY A 254 5.33 12.77 11.66
CA GLY A 254 4.51 13.89 12.08
C GLY A 254 5.02 15.26 11.61
N LEU A 255 4.07 16.16 11.34
CA LEU A 255 4.35 17.56 11.03
C LEU A 255 5.04 18.28 12.19
N GLN A 256 4.81 17.80 13.42
CA GLN A 256 5.42 18.21 14.67
C GLN A 256 5.67 16.97 15.54
N ILE A 257 6.57 17.07 16.53
CA ILE A 257 6.85 15.98 17.49
C ILE A 257 5.57 15.45 18.17
N ASP A 258 4.61 16.34 18.44
CA ASP A 258 3.35 15.98 19.10
C ASP A 258 2.31 15.39 18.16
N SER A 259 2.46 15.54 16.84
CA SER A 259 1.58 14.93 15.83
C SER A 259 2.17 13.67 15.18
N ARG A 260 3.32 13.19 15.66
CA ARG A 260 3.86 11.87 15.30
C ARG A 260 2.82 10.77 15.51
N TRP A 261 3.03 9.63 14.86
CA TRP A 261 2.27 8.43 15.20
C TRP A 261 2.64 7.90 16.60
N LYS A 262 1.63 7.55 17.39
CA LYS A 262 1.77 7.07 18.78
C LYS A 262 0.98 5.79 18.96
N TRP A 263 1.66 4.66 19.10
CA TRP A 263 1.04 3.34 19.17
C TRP A 263 -0.12 3.26 20.17
N ASN A 264 0.07 3.83 21.36
CA ASN A 264 -0.86 3.76 22.48
C ASN A 264 -2.14 4.60 22.26
N THR A 265 -2.16 5.53 21.31
CA THR A 265 -3.39 6.25 20.91
C THR A 265 -4.15 5.54 19.79
N THR A 266 -3.63 4.43 19.29
CA THR A 266 -4.18 3.65 18.17
C THR A 266 -4.72 2.27 18.59
N ILE A 267 -4.74 1.95 19.88
CA ILE A 267 -5.19 0.64 20.40
C ILE A 267 -6.45 0.79 21.26
N GLY A 268 -7.10 -0.34 21.54
CA GLY A 268 -8.34 -0.36 22.32
C GLY A 268 -9.55 0.19 21.54
N PRO A 269 -10.67 0.48 22.23
CA PRO A 269 -11.91 0.90 21.57
C PRO A 269 -11.70 2.15 20.70
N PRO A 270 -12.11 2.15 19.41
CA PRO A 270 -11.92 3.30 18.52
C PRO A 270 -12.53 4.63 19.02
N VAL A 271 -13.65 4.59 19.76
CA VAL A 271 -14.24 5.78 20.42
C VAL A 271 -13.32 6.41 21.48
N ASN A 272 -12.25 5.73 21.90
CA ASN A 272 -11.24 6.24 22.82
C ASN A 272 -9.92 6.62 22.11
N ARG A 273 -9.91 6.64 20.77
CA ARG A 273 -8.75 7.04 19.96
C ARG A 273 -8.94 8.50 19.51
N PRO A 274 -7.99 9.41 19.81
CA PRO A 274 -8.15 10.83 19.51
C PRO A 274 -7.92 11.16 18.03
N GLY A 275 -7.28 10.26 17.27
CA GLY A 275 -6.72 10.56 15.95
C GLY A 275 -5.58 11.58 16.05
N ARG A 276 -5.11 12.04 14.88
CA ARG A 276 -4.01 13.02 14.76
C ARG A 276 -4.03 13.75 13.42
N GLU A 277 -3.28 14.82 13.32
CA GLU A 277 -2.95 15.41 12.01
C GLU A 277 -1.93 14.52 11.31
N SER A 278 -2.19 14.17 10.05
CA SER A 278 -1.24 13.42 9.22
C SER A 278 -0.24 14.33 8.54
N ASP A 279 0.78 13.72 7.95
CA ASP A 279 1.78 14.38 7.12
C ASP A 279 1.28 14.70 5.70
N TRP A 280 0.05 14.31 5.37
CA TRP A 280 -0.59 14.47 4.06
C TRP A 280 -1.77 15.46 4.06
N PHE A 281 -1.81 16.35 5.06
CA PHE A 281 -2.72 17.51 5.14
C PHE A 281 -4.22 17.15 5.27
N TYR A 282 -4.53 15.96 5.78
CA TYR A 282 -5.84 15.59 6.35
C TYR A 282 -5.61 14.82 7.67
N PRO A 283 -6.54 14.82 8.63
CA PRO A 283 -6.36 14.07 9.86
C PRO A 283 -6.58 12.58 9.66
N ASN A 284 -5.90 11.77 10.48
CA ASN A 284 -6.16 10.34 10.61
C ASN A 284 -7.04 10.08 11.82
N THR A 285 -7.98 9.16 11.68
CA THR A 285 -8.83 8.69 12.79
C THR A 285 -8.05 7.81 13.76
N ASP A 286 -6.94 7.21 13.29
CA ASP A 286 -6.19 6.13 13.93
C ASP A 286 -7.08 4.90 14.28
N ALA A 287 -8.22 4.75 13.60
CA ALA A 287 -9.08 3.57 13.69
C ALA A 287 -8.42 2.35 13.00
N LEU A 288 -7.63 2.58 11.95
CA LEU A 288 -6.64 1.60 11.47
C LEU A 288 -5.38 1.74 12.33
N GLY A 289 -5.37 1.06 13.47
CA GLY A 289 -4.31 1.15 14.48
C GLY A 289 -3.42 -0.08 14.56
N LEU A 290 -2.54 -0.11 15.56
CA LEU A 290 -1.51 -1.15 15.72
C LEU A 290 -2.08 -2.57 15.67
N ASP A 291 -3.16 -2.85 16.42
CA ASP A 291 -3.75 -4.19 16.42
C ASP A 291 -4.43 -4.52 15.08
N GLU A 292 -5.03 -3.53 14.41
CA GLU A 292 -5.64 -3.73 13.08
C GLU A 292 -4.60 -4.04 11.99
N TYR A 293 -3.42 -3.41 12.00
CA TYR A 293 -2.32 -3.78 11.11
C TYR A 293 -1.79 -5.20 11.38
N LEU A 294 -1.77 -5.63 12.64
CA LEU A 294 -1.29 -6.96 13.00
C LEU A 294 -2.32 -8.05 12.68
N TRP A 295 -3.63 -7.77 12.81
CA TRP A 295 -4.66 -8.66 12.28
C TRP A 295 -4.61 -8.76 10.76
N TRP A 296 -4.37 -7.65 10.07
CA TRP A 296 -4.13 -7.67 8.62
C TRP A 296 -2.97 -8.61 8.28
N CYS A 297 -1.85 -8.50 8.97
CA CYS A 297 -0.72 -9.41 8.79
C CYS A 297 -1.10 -10.89 9.04
N GLU A 298 -1.81 -11.20 10.12
CA GLU A 298 -2.25 -12.58 10.41
C GLU A 298 -3.21 -13.12 9.34
N ASP A 299 -4.19 -12.32 8.92
CA ASP A 299 -5.26 -12.73 8.00
C ASP A 299 -4.75 -12.94 6.56
N MET A 300 -3.70 -12.23 6.15
CA MET A 300 -3.02 -12.41 4.86
C MET A 300 -1.71 -13.20 4.95
N ASN A 301 -1.38 -13.78 6.11
CA ASN A 301 -0.14 -14.51 6.36
C ASN A 301 1.13 -13.72 5.96
N MET A 302 1.16 -12.43 6.31
CA MET A 302 2.29 -11.53 6.10
C MET A 302 3.14 -11.38 7.37
N THR A 303 4.44 -11.17 7.18
CA THR A 303 5.35 -10.78 8.26
C THR A 303 5.22 -9.28 8.53
N PRO A 304 4.98 -8.84 9.78
CA PRO A 304 4.96 -7.41 10.11
C PRO A 304 6.38 -6.85 10.15
N ILE A 305 6.62 -5.75 9.43
CA ILE A 305 7.80 -4.89 9.55
C ILE A 305 7.33 -3.58 10.20
N LEU A 306 7.40 -3.53 11.53
CA LEU A 306 6.90 -2.41 12.32
C LEU A 306 7.94 -1.29 12.35
N ALA A 307 7.60 -0.07 11.93
CA ALA A 307 8.44 1.09 12.23
C ALA A 307 8.09 1.71 13.57
N VAL A 308 9.11 2.25 14.22
CA VAL A 308 8.99 3.07 15.43
C VAL A 308 9.52 4.47 15.19
N TRP A 309 8.90 5.46 15.84
CA TRP A 309 9.34 6.84 15.73
C TRP A 309 10.73 7.05 16.34
N SER A 310 11.68 7.58 15.56
CA SER A 310 13.10 7.61 15.92
C SER A 310 13.59 8.95 16.49
N GLY A 311 12.72 9.90 16.81
CA GLY A 311 13.11 11.23 17.26
C GLY A 311 12.97 12.35 16.23
N LYS A 312 12.60 12.05 14.97
CA LYS A 312 12.52 13.02 13.89
C LYS A 312 11.08 13.29 13.46
N SER A 313 10.75 14.57 13.30
CA SER A 313 9.50 15.08 12.71
C SER A 313 9.83 16.23 11.75
N TYR A 314 8.90 16.63 10.87
CA TYR A 314 9.11 17.81 10.02
C TYR A 314 9.27 19.11 10.81
N GLY A 315 8.70 19.17 12.02
CA GLY A 315 8.72 20.34 12.90
C GLY A 315 9.94 20.40 13.82
N GLY A 316 10.73 19.34 13.93
CA GLY A 316 11.88 19.29 14.84
C GLY A 316 12.41 17.89 15.12
N ILE A 317 13.59 17.85 15.72
CA ILE A 317 14.33 16.62 16.02
C ILE A 317 14.68 16.57 17.50
N VAL A 318 14.36 15.45 18.15
CA VAL A 318 14.72 15.11 19.53
C VAL A 318 15.91 14.15 19.49
N SER A 319 17.00 14.49 20.18
CA SER A 319 18.24 13.69 20.19
C SER A 319 18.95 13.76 21.54
N GLY A 320 20.05 13.00 21.71
CA GLY A 320 20.77 12.96 22.98
C GLY A 320 19.89 12.49 24.14
N SER A 321 20.02 13.12 25.31
CA SER A 321 19.25 12.74 26.50
C SER A 321 17.75 12.95 26.39
N ASP A 322 17.32 13.86 25.50
CA ASP A 322 15.92 14.22 25.35
C ASP A 322 15.12 13.13 24.61
N LEU A 323 15.82 12.20 23.93
CA LEU A 323 15.20 11.05 23.27
C LEU A 323 14.69 10.01 24.27
N LYS A 324 15.22 10.00 25.51
CA LYS A 324 14.96 8.95 26.50
C LYS A 324 13.47 8.61 26.71
N PRO A 325 12.53 9.57 26.86
CA PRO A 325 11.12 9.26 27.03
C PRO A 325 10.51 8.52 25.83
N TYR A 326 11.03 8.75 24.62
CA TYR A 326 10.57 8.10 23.40
C TYR A 326 11.18 6.70 23.25
N VAL A 327 12.43 6.50 23.68
CA VAL A 327 12.99 5.15 23.81
C VAL A 327 12.16 4.32 24.80
N GLU A 328 11.75 4.90 25.94
CA GLU A 328 10.87 4.22 26.89
C GLU A 328 9.49 3.93 26.29
N ASP A 329 8.93 4.83 25.47
CA ASP A 329 7.66 4.62 24.75
C ASP A 329 7.73 3.44 23.77
N ILE A 330 8.84 3.32 23.02
CA ILE A 330 9.13 2.17 22.14
C ILE A 330 9.22 0.87 22.93
N MET A 331 9.87 0.88 24.10
CA MET A 331 9.94 -0.31 24.95
C MET A 331 8.58 -0.69 25.53
N ASN A 332 7.71 0.28 25.81
CA ASN A 332 6.32 0.02 26.23
C ASN A 332 5.49 -0.58 25.09
N GLU A 333 5.69 -0.13 23.85
CA GLU A 333 5.09 -0.73 22.65
C GLU A 333 5.53 -2.20 22.51
N LEU A 334 6.82 -2.48 22.65
CA LEU A 334 7.32 -3.86 22.60
C LEU A 334 6.83 -4.72 23.77
N GLU A 335 6.66 -4.17 24.98
CA GLU A 335 6.01 -4.89 26.09
C GLU A 335 4.53 -5.17 25.80
N TYR A 336 3.81 -4.25 25.14
CA TYR A 336 2.45 -4.50 24.67
C TYR A 336 2.43 -5.67 23.70
N LEU A 337 3.34 -5.66 22.71
CA LEU A 337 3.38 -6.65 21.65
C LEU A 337 3.83 -8.03 22.12
N LEU A 338 4.91 -8.09 22.90
CA LEU A 338 5.66 -9.31 23.21
C LEU A 338 5.53 -9.74 24.69
N GLY A 339 5.08 -8.85 25.58
CA GLY A 339 5.09 -9.08 27.01
C GLY A 339 4.10 -10.15 27.50
N ASP A 340 4.46 -10.79 28.61
CA ASP A 340 3.64 -11.78 29.28
C ASP A 340 2.38 -11.17 29.91
N SER A 341 1.41 -12.02 30.24
CA SER A 341 0.10 -11.61 30.77
C SER A 341 0.12 -10.91 32.14
N ASP A 342 1.25 -10.94 32.85
CA ASP A 342 1.43 -10.30 34.16
C ASP A 342 2.12 -8.93 34.09
N THR A 343 2.75 -8.61 32.95
CA THR A 343 3.35 -7.31 32.64
C THR A 343 2.27 -6.23 32.45
N LYS A 344 2.65 -4.95 32.57
CA LYS A 344 1.68 -3.84 32.51
C LYS A 344 1.05 -3.77 31.11
N TYR A 345 1.87 -3.77 30.08
CA TYR A 345 1.39 -3.62 28.71
C TYR A 345 0.93 -4.95 28.10
N GLY A 346 1.44 -6.09 28.56
CA GLY A 346 0.86 -7.40 28.22
C GLY A 346 -0.57 -7.59 28.74
N LYS A 347 -0.90 -7.05 29.94
CA LYS A 347 -2.30 -6.98 30.42
C LYS A 347 -3.17 -6.11 29.54
N MET A 348 -2.66 -4.93 29.15
CA MET A 348 -3.38 -4.02 28.26
C MET A 348 -3.69 -4.68 26.91
N ARG A 349 -2.75 -5.43 26.32
CA ARG A 349 -2.99 -6.20 25.08
C ARG A 349 -4.13 -7.21 25.25
N ILE A 350 -4.19 -7.91 26.39
CA ILE A 350 -5.25 -8.86 26.71
C ILE A 350 -6.60 -8.15 26.87
N GLU A 351 -6.62 -7.01 27.56
CA GLU A 351 -7.82 -6.17 27.73
C GLU A 351 -8.35 -5.65 26.39
N ASN A 352 -7.45 -5.33 25.45
CA ASN A 352 -7.79 -4.94 24.08
C ASN A 352 -8.16 -6.12 23.17
N GLY A 353 -8.23 -7.35 23.69
CA GLY A 353 -8.77 -8.52 22.98
C GLY A 353 -7.72 -9.48 22.44
N ARG A 354 -6.42 -9.17 22.55
CA ARG A 354 -5.34 -10.05 22.08
C ARG A 354 -4.67 -10.80 23.24
N LYS A 355 -5.07 -12.06 23.42
CA LYS A 355 -4.55 -12.91 24.53
C LYS A 355 -3.09 -13.31 24.37
N LYS A 356 -2.71 -13.78 23.18
CA LYS A 356 -1.34 -14.24 22.91
C LYS A 356 -0.45 -13.04 22.51
N PRO A 357 0.84 -13.03 22.84
CA PRO A 357 1.78 -12.10 22.23
C PRO A 357 1.66 -12.10 20.70
N TRP A 358 1.98 -10.96 20.11
CA TRP A 358 2.14 -10.81 18.66
C TRP A 358 3.50 -11.40 18.23
N ASN A 359 3.64 -11.75 16.95
CA ASN A 359 4.93 -12.16 16.41
C ASN A 359 5.61 -10.97 15.74
N ILE A 360 6.64 -10.40 16.37
CA ILE A 360 7.41 -9.27 15.85
C ILE A 360 8.86 -9.72 15.71
N GLU A 361 9.31 -9.86 14.47
CA GLU A 361 10.68 -10.29 14.15
C GLU A 361 11.52 -9.15 13.57
N TYR A 362 10.88 -8.13 12.99
CA TYR A 362 11.53 -7.02 12.32
C TYR A 362 10.98 -5.70 12.82
N LEU A 363 11.88 -4.76 13.09
CA LEU A 363 11.53 -3.42 13.52
C LEU A 363 12.43 -2.39 12.84
N GLU A 364 11.82 -1.38 12.24
CA GLU A 364 12.52 -0.30 11.57
C GLU A 364 12.58 0.95 12.45
N ILE A 365 13.75 1.53 12.57
CA ILE A 365 13.99 2.66 13.47
C ILE A 365 13.90 3.96 12.66
N GLY A 366 12.70 4.54 12.61
CA GLY A 366 12.43 5.80 11.92
C GLY A 366 12.02 5.63 10.46
N ASN A 367 12.13 6.73 9.72
CA ASN A 367 11.84 6.83 8.29
C ASN A 367 12.74 7.92 7.68
N GLU A 368 13.45 7.62 6.58
CA GLU A 368 14.27 8.58 5.80
C GLU A 368 15.09 9.54 6.67
N ASP A 369 15.76 9.02 7.70
CA ASP A 369 16.48 9.86 8.66
C ASP A 369 17.72 10.56 8.07
N ASP A 370 18.12 10.24 6.83
CA ASP A 370 19.08 10.99 6.02
C ASP A 370 18.49 12.30 5.46
N LEU A 371 17.17 12.40 5.37
CA LEU A 371 16.46 13.59 4.91
C LEU A 371 16.05 14.52 6.06
N THR A 372 15.52 15.70 5.69
CA THR A 372 14.91 16.69 6.59
C THR A 372 15.76 17.10 7.81
N GLY A 373 17.10 17.00 7.69
CA GLY A 373 18.06 17.38 8.72
C GLY A 373 18.37 16.28 9.74
N GLY A 374 17.92 15.05 9.53
CA GLY A 374 18.12 13.94 10.47
C GLY A 374 19.54 13.38 10.52
N CYS A 375 20.31 13.49 9.43
CA CYS A 375 21.58 12.78 9.23
C CYS A 375 22.58 12.97 10.39
N ASP A 376 22.79 14.22 10.84
CA ASP A 376 23.76 14.54 11.89
C ASP A 376 23.42 13.93 13.26
N THR A 377 22.14 13.61 13.50
CA THR A 377 21.66 13.09 14.79
C THR A 377 21.27 11.62 14.75
N TYR A 378 21.01 11.06 13.57
CA TYR A 378 20.54 9.69 13.43
C TYR A 378 21.49 8.64 14.01
N PRO A 379 22.84 8.74 13.88
CA PRO A 379 23.74 7.76 14.48
C PRO A 379 23.54 7.61 16.00
N ASP A 380 23.38 8.73 16.71
CA ASP A 380 23.14 8.73 18.15
C ASP A 380 21.73 8.21 18.49
N ARG A 381 20.70 8.68 17.79
CA ARG A 381 19.30 8.25 18.01
C ARG A 381 19.13 6.75 17.75
N PHE A 382 19.67 6.26 16.63
CA PHE A 382 19.67 4.85 16.27
C PHE A 382 20.37 4.01 17.34
N ASP A 383 21.58 4.40 17.78
CA ASP A 383 22.36 3.65 18.75
C ASP A 383 21.66 3.56 20.12
N GLN A 384 21.00 4.63 20.57
CA GLN A 384 20.18 4.61 21.79
C GLN A 384 19.01 3.62 21.70
N ILE A 385 18.27 3.63 20.60
CA ILE A 385 17.11 2.75 20.37
C ILE A 385 17.57 1.30 20.18
N TYR A 386 18.58 1.07 19.33
CA TYR A 386 19.20 -0.24 19.09
C TYR A 386 19.62 -0.91 20.40
N LYS A 387 20.39 -0.19 21.24
CA LYS A 387 20.86 -0.71 22.53
C LYS A 387 19.72 -1.02 23.49
N ALA A 388 18.68 -0.19 23.52
CA ALA A 388 17.53 -0.41 24.38
C ALA A 388 16.75 -1.68 23.97
N ILE A 389 16.46 -1.82 22.67
CA ILE A 389 15.71 -2.97 22.13
C ILE A 389 16.52 -4.24 22.31
N HIS A 390 17.76 -4.31 21.82
CA HIS A 390 18.55 -5.56 21.86
C HIS A 390 18.98 -5.98 23.26
N LYS A 391 18.98 -5.07 24.24
CA LYS A 391 19.17 -5.45 25.64
C LYS A 391 18.05 -6.35 26.17
N GLN A 392 16.82 -6.19 25.66
CA GLN A 392 15.65 -6.94 26.15
C GLN A 392 15.11 -7.95 25.11
N TYR A 393 15.19 -7.61 23.83
CA TYR A 393 14.70 -8.37 22.70
C TYR A 393 15.81 -8.61 21.66
N PRO A 394 16.89 -9.34 22.01
CA PRO A 394 18.04 -9.57 21.13
C PRO A 394 17.73 -10.39 19.86
N HIS A 395 16.51 -10.93 19.75
CA HIS A 395 16.06 -11.71 18.60
C HIS A 395 15.41 -10.86 17.51
N ILE A 396 15.02 -9.61 17.81
CA ILE A 396 14.42 -8.71 16.82
C ILE A 396 15.52 -8.23 15.87
N THR A 397 15.29 -8.39 14.57
CA THR A 397 16.14 -7.83 13.53
C THR A 397 15.79 -6.35 13.35
N LEU A 398 16.79 -5.49 13.46
CA LEU A 398 16.59 -4.04 13.34
C LEU A 398 16.92 -3.56 11.94
N ILE A 399 16.13 -2.61 11.46
CA ILE A 399 16.29 -1.97 10.15
C ILE A 399 16.60 -0.49 10.38
N ALA A 400 17.68 0.01 9.78
CA ALA A 400 17.97 1.43 9.70
C ALA A 400 17.16 2.05 8.55
N SER A 401 16.62 3.24 8.77
CA SER A 401 15.67 3.92 7.87
C SER A 401 16.30 4.55 6.63
N ASN A 402 17.59 4.32 6.39
CA ASN A 402 18.32 4.78 5.21
C ASN A 402 19.58 3.94 4.96
N GLY A 403 20.14 4.07 3.75
CA GLY A 403 21.38 3.42 3.33
C GLY A 403 22.61 4.32 3.22
N ASP A 404 22.50 5.61 3.57
CA ASP A 404 23.65 6.51 3.56
C ASP A 404 24.54 6.22 4.79
N LYS A 405 25.66 5.55 4.55
CA LYS A 405 26.64 5.20 5.60
C LYS A 405 27.20 6.40 6.34
N SER A 406 27.12 7.61 5.79
CA SER A 406 27.54 8.84 6.49
C SER A 406 26.54 9.28 7.56
N CYS A 407 25.27 8.87 7.44
CA CYS A 407 24.20 9.14 8.40
C CYS A 407 23.98 8.00 9.41
N LEU A 408 24.82 6.96 9.40
CA LEU A 408 24.68 5.77 10.25
C LEU A 408 25.79 5.68 11.31
N PRO A 409 25.59 4.88 12.38
CA PRO A 409 26.67 4.55 13.30
C PRO A 409 27.90 4.00 12.57
N SER A 410 29.09 4.34 13.05
CA SER A 410 30.35 3.86 12.48
C SER A 410 31.13 3.03 13.51
N PRO A 411 31.29 1.71 13.31
CA PRO A 411 30.74 0.91 12.21
C PRO A 411 29.23 0.65 12.36
N VAL A 412 28.56 0.35 11.24
CA VAL A 412 27.17 -0.15 11.24
C VAL A 412 27.17 -1.56 11.84
N PRO A 413 26.24 -1.89 12.76
CA PRO A 413 26.09 -3.26 13.25
C PRO A 413 25.74 -4.22 12.09
N LYS A 414 26.44 -5.37 12.02
CA LYS A 414 26.33 -6.30 10.88
C LYS A 414 24.99 -7.01 10.76
N ASP A 415 24.24 -7.04 11.85
CA ASP A 415 22.91 -7.63 12.01
C ASP A 415 21.78 -6.67 11.63
N VAL A 416 22.10 -5.40 11.36
CA VAL A 416 21.12 -4.39 10.94
C VAL A 416 20.88 -4.49 9.44
N ILE A 417 19.63 -4.35 9.00
CA ILE A 417 19.27 -4.21 7.58
C ILE A 417 19.29 -2.72 7.23
N LEU A 418 19.90 -2.35 6.10
CA LEU A 418 19.83 -0.98 5.58
C LEU A 418 18.65 -0.84 4.64
N ASP A 419 17.85 0.20 4.82
CA ASP A 419 16.73 0.45 3.95
C ASP A 419 17.03 1.49 2.85
N LEU A 420 16.61 1.20 1.62
CA LEU A 420 16.83 2.01 0.43
C LEU A 420 15.51 2.43 -0.20
N HIS A 421 15.38 3.72 -0.49
CA HIS A 421 14.22 4.32 -1.15
C HIS A 421 14.58 4.84 -2.55
N LEU A 422 13.86 4.38 -3.57
CA LEU A 422 14.19 4.61 -4.98
C LEU A 422 12.96 4.94 -5.82
N TYR A 423 12.75 6.23 -6.07
CA TYR A 423 11.82 6.72 -7.09
C TYR A 423 12.58 7.22 -8.30
N ARG A 424 12.42 6.55 -9.45
CA ARG A 424 13.25 6.77 -10.64
C ARG A 424 12.44 6.68 -11.92
N LYS A 425 12.92 7.34 -12.98
CA LYS A 425 12.35 7.15 -14.33
C LYS A 425 12.76 5.77 -14.89
N PRO A 426 12.11 5.25 -15.95
CA PRO A 426 12.35 3.88 -16.40
C PRO A 426 13.80 3.51 -16.68
N ASP A 427 14.52 4.31 -17.47
CA ASP A 427 15.91 3.99 -17.83
C ASP A 427 16.84 3.97 -16.61
N ASP A 428 16.59 4.80 -15.60
CA ASP A 428 17.40 4.83 -14.38
C ASP A 428 17.23 3.55 -13.54
N PHE A 429 16.08 2.89 -13.57
CA PHE A 429 15.90 1.58 -12.92
C PHE A 429 16.65 0.47 -13.66
N VAL A 430 16.69 0.55 -14.99
CA VAL A 430 17.44 -0.40 -15.82
C VAL A 430 18.94 -0.25 -15.57
N ASP A 431 19.43 0.99 -15.42
CA ASP A 431 20.82 1.28 -15.06
C ASP A 431 21.20 0.78 -13.65
N LEU A 432 20.23 0.51 -12.78
CA LEU A 432 20.43 -0.06 -11.43
C LEU A 432 20.37 -1.59 -11.39
N PHE A 433 20.22 -2.27 -12.54
CA PHE A 433 20.06 -3.73 -12.60
C PHE A 433 21.17 -4.52 -11.87
N ASP A 434 22.41 -4.03 -11.88
CA ASP A 434 23.58 -4.69 -11.28
C ASP A 434 24.05 -4.01 -9.97
N GLN A 435 23.24 -3.12 -9.40
CA GLN A 435 23.55 -2.33 -8.19
C GLN A 435 24.10 -3.18 -7.03
N PHE A 436 23.61 -4.42 -6.90
CA PHE A 436 23.92 -5.31 -5.78
C PHE A 436 24.97 -6.38 -6.12
N ASP A 437 25.30 -6.57 -7.41
CA ASP A 437 26.13 -7.69 -7.88
C ASP A 437 27.54 -7.70 -7.26
N ASN A 438 28.09 -6.52 -6.99
CA ASN A 438 29.44 -6.36 -6.44
C ASN A 438 29.46 -5.83 -5.00
N GLN A 439 28.31 -5.79 -4.31
CA GLN A 439 28.27 -5.36 -2.92
C GLN A 439 28.88 -6.42 -1.98
N PRO A 440 29.55 -6.00 -0.89
CA PRO A 440 29.96 -6.91 0.18
C PRO A 440 28.76 -7.71 0.72
N ARG A 441 28.95 -9.02 0.92
CA ARG A 441 27.88 -9.93 1.34
C ARG A 441 27.65 -10.01 2.85
N ASP A 442 28.13 -9.01 3.59
CA ASP A 442 28.09 -8.93 5.05
C ASP A 442 27.15 -7.85 5.60
N GLN A 443 26.42 -7.15 4.72
CA GLN A 443 25.43 -6.13 5.08
C GLN A 443 24.11 -6.43 4.35
N PRO A 444 23.04 -6.85 5.06
CA PRO A 444 21.74 -7.04 4.43
C PRO A 444 21.07 -5.69 4.11
N VAL A 445 20.24 -5.71 3.07
CA VAL A 445 19.54 -4.54 2.53
C VAL A 445 18.06 -4.87 2.34
N MET A 446 17.21 -3.87 2.62
CA MET A 446 15.83 -3.80 2.18
C MET A 446 15.71 -2.66 1.15
N VAL A 447 14.94 -2.88 0.10
CA VAL A 447 14.46 -1.80 -0.77
C VAL A 447 13.02 -1.50 -0.38
N GLY A 448 12.86 -0.77 0.73
CA GLY A 448 11.58 -0.60 1.42
C GLY A 448 10.58 0.25 0.66
N GLU A 449 11.07 1.09 -0.26
CA GLU A 449 10.26 1.87 -1.20
C GLU A 449 10.93 1.88 -2.58
N TYR A 450 10.20 1.45 -3.60
CA TYR A 450 10.55 1.75 -4.98
C TYR A 450 9.31 1.89 -5.86
N GLY A 451 9.44 2.69 -6.93
CA GLY A 451 8.40 2.82 -7.94
C GLY A 451 8.83 3.70 -9.10
N CYS A 452 8.42 3.35 -10.32
CA CYS A 452 8.66 4.16 -11.51
C CYS A 452 7.93 5.50 -11.41
N ARG A 453 8.72 6.58 -11.38
CA ARG A 453 8.24 7.95 -11.36
C ARG A 453 9.10 8.84 -12.23
N ASN A 454 8.47 9.60 -13.12
CA ASN A 454 9.15 10.61 -13.93
C ASN A 454 9.06 11.97 -13.25
N THR A 455 10.12 12.40 -12.58
CA THR A 455 10.18 13.67 -11.82
C THR A 455 10.36 14.91 -12.71
N THR A 456 10.39 14.78 -14.05
CA THR A 456 10.47 15.95 -14.96
C THR A 456 9.18 16.78 -15.00
N HIS A 457 8.07 16.27 -14.43
CA HIS A 457 6.85 17.02 -14.16
C HIS A 457 6.54 17.04 -12.66
N GLU A 458 6.02 18.16 -12.16
CA GLU A 458 5.69 18.37 -10.73
C GLU A 458 4.79 17.27 -10.16
N ARG A 459 3.85 16.74 -10.96
CA ARG A 459 2.94 15.66 -10.58
C ARG A 459 3.40 14.26 -10.98
N GLY A 460 4.59 14.11 -11.54
CA GLY A 460 5.11 12.80 -11.93
C GLY A 460 4.31 12.12 -13.06
N ILE A 461 4.08 10.81 -12.88
CA ILE A 461 3.26 9.97 -13.76
C ILE A 461 1.99 9.62 -12.99
N TYR A 462 0.82 9.76 -13.61
CA TYR A 462 -0.44 9.50 -12.92
C TYR A 462 -0.69 7.99 -12.71
N TRP A 463 -0.34 7.13 -13.68
CA TRP A 463 -0.58 5.70 -13.56
C TRP A 463 0.54 4.86 -14.18
N SER A 464 0.68 3.62 -13.75
CA SER A 464 1.69 2.72 -14.29
C SER A 464 1.43 2.42 -15.78
N PHE A 465 2.50 2.14 -16.51
CA PHE A 465 2.50 1.85 -17.94
C PHE A 465 3.60 0.84 -18.24
N MET A 466 3.50 0.11 -19.36
CA MET A 466 4.32 -1.08 -19.61
C MET A 466 5.83 -0.84 -19.59
N GLN A 467 6.34 0.26 -20.16
CA GLN A 467 7.77 0.55 -20.07
C GLN A 467 8.21 0.78 -18.61
N GLY A 468 7.43 1.54 -17.82
CA GLY A 468 7.71 1.75 -16.40
C GLY A 468 7.68 0.45 -15.62
N THR A 469 6.63 -0.35 -15.77
CA THR A 469 6.51 -1.67 -15.12
C THR A 469 7.61 -2.64 -15.57
N CYS A 470 8.03 -2.58 -16.83
CA CYS A 470 9.13 -3.41 -17.34
C CYS A 470 10.47 -3.00 -16.70
N SER A 471 10.73 -1.70 -16.51
CA SER A 471 11.92 -1.24 -15.79
C SER A 471 11.93 -1.65 -14.31
N GLU A 472 10.77 -1.62 -13.64
CA GLU A 472 10.62 -2.11 -12.27
C GLU A 472 10.92 -3.61 -12.19
N ALA A 473 10.43 -4.41 -13.17
CA ALA A 473 10.74 -5.82 -13.26
C ALA A 473 12.24 -6.08 -13.50
N VAL A 474 12.92 -5.28 -14.33
CA VAL A 474 14.38 -5.37 -14.50
C VAL A 474 15.09 -5.16 -13.17
N TYR A 475 14.72 -4.12 -12.42
CA TYR A 475 15.33 -3.87 -11.12
C TYR A 475 15.02 -4.98 -10.10
N MET A 476 13.79 -5.51 -10.08
CA MET A 476 13.42 -6.67 -9.25
C MET A 476 14.18 -7.95 -9.61
N ILE A 477 14.49 -8.18 -10.87
CA ILE A 477 15.34 -9.30 -11.30
C ILE A 477 16.76 -9.11 -10.73
N GLY A 478 17.29 -7.88 -10.72
CA GLY A 478 18.56 -7.55 -10.08
C GLY A 478 18.53 -7.79 -8.56
N MET A 479 17.46 -7.37 -7.88
CA MET A 479 17.23 -7.62 -6.47
C MET A 479 17.15 -9.13 -6.16
N GLU A 480 16.37 -9.90 -6.93
CA GLU A 480 16.20 -11.33 -6.70
C GLU A 480 17.50 -12.11 -6.93
N ARG A 481 18.28 -11.75 -7.96
CA ARG A 481 19.62 -12.34 -8.20
C ARG A 481 20.55 -12.17 -6.98
N ASN A 482 20.34 -11.11 -6.20
CA ASN A 482 21.14 -10.75 -5.04
C ASN A 482 20.39 -10.97 -3.71
N SER A 483 19.44 -11.91 -3.68
CA SER A 483 18.64 -12.22 -2.47
C SER A 483 19.45 -12.71 -1.26
N ASP A 484 20.72 -13.04 -1.47
CA ASP A 484 21.68 -13.31 -0.40
C ASP A 484 21.95 -12.08 0.47
N ILE A 485 21.77 -10.85 -0.06
CA ILE A 485 21.82 -9.60 0.71
C ILE A 485 20.55 -8.77 0.63
N VAL A 486 19.84 -8.76 -0.50
CA VAL A 486 18.55 -8.06 -0.64
C VAL A 486 17.46 -8.93 -0.02
N LYS A 487 17.03 -8.58 1.18
CA LYS A 487 16.10 -9.40 1.98
C LYS A 487 14.65 -9.10 1.70
N MET A 488 14.33 -7.87 1.36
CA MET A 488 12.96 -7.37 1.25
C MET A 488 12.90 -6.28 0.19
N ALA A 489 11.81 -6.23 -0.57
CA ALA A 489 11.51 -5.17 -1.52
C ALA A 489 10.00 -4.88 -1.50
N ALA A 490 9.64 -3.60 -1.45
CA ALA A 490 8.24 -3.18 -1.43
C ALA A 490 7.98 -2.02 -2.41
N TYR A 491 7.00 -2.23 -3.29
CA TYR A 491 6.51 -1.17 -4.16
C TYR A 491 5.78 -0.12 -3.31
N ALA A 492 5.96 1.16 -3.65
CA ALA A 492 5.29 2.25 -2.95
C ALA A 492 4.85 3.38 -3.90
N PRO A 493 3.71 4.03 -3.64
CA PRO A 493 2.71 3.68 -2.61
C PRO A 493 1.80 2.51 -3.01
N MET A 494 1.17 1.86 -2.02
CA MET A 494 0.30 0.71 -2.26
C MET A 494 -1.03 1.09 -2.94
N LEU A 495 -1.71 2.12 -2.44
CA LEU A 495 -3.13 2.36 -2.71
C LEU A 495 -3.42 3.85 -2.84
N GLU A 496 -4.22 4.24 -3.83
CA GLU A 496 -4.78 5.60 -3.93
C GLU A 496 -6.31 5.57 -4.04
N HIS A 497 -6.98 6.52 -3.37
CA HIS A 497 -8.34 6.88 -3.70
C HIS A 497 -8.32 7.94 -4.82
N PHE A 498 -8.89 7.68 -5.99
CA PHE A 498 -8.83 8.57 -7.18
C PHE A 498 -9.35 10.00 -6.94
N GLY A 499 -10.20 10.17 -5.93
CA GLY A 499 -10.68 11.48 -5.49
C GLY A 499 -9.69 12.31 -4.65
N TYR A 500 -8.62 11.73 -4.10
CA TYR A 500 -7.78 12.33 -3.05
C TYR A 500 -6.26 12.25 -3.33
N VAL A 501 -5.88 12.04 -4.58
CA VAL A 501 -4.50 11.82 -5.00
C VAL A 501 -3.58 13.00 -4.66
N ALA A 502 -2.62 12.75 -3.78
CA ALA A 502 -1.43 13.55 -3.48
C ALA A 502 -0.17 12.91 -4.08
N TRP A 503 -0.10 11.58 -4.24
CA TRP A 503 1.00 10.89 -4.92
C TRP A 503 0.54 9.80 -5.89
N SER A 504 1.25 9.69 -7.02
CA SER A 504 1.03 8.64 -8.02
C SER A 504 2.37 8.28 -8.72
N PRO A 505 2.46 7.09 -9.36
CA PRO A 505 1.45 6.02 -9.42
C PRO A 505 1.42 5.15 -8.15
N THR A 506 0.37 4.34 -7.97
CA THR A 506 0.25 3.34 -6.90
C THR A 506 0.04 1.92 -7.44
N MET A 507 0.16 0.92 -6.57
CA MET A 507 -0.04 -0.48 -6.97
C MET A 507 -1.47 -0.72 -7.48
N TYR A 508 -2.49 -0.19 -6.80
CA TYR A 508 -3.87 -0.21 -7.30
C TYR A 508 -4.68 0.96 -6.72
N GLY A 509 -5.78 1.32 -7.37
CA GLY A 509 -6.57 2.50 -7.03
C GLY A 509 -8.06 2.23 -7.08
N PHE A 510 -8.85 3.08 -6.44
CA PHE A 510 -10.30 2.91 -6.34
C PHE A 510 -11.02 4.25 -6.08
N ASN A 511 -12.35 4.20 -6.05
CA ASN A 511 -13.18 5.20 -5.35
C ASN A 511 -14.48 4.54 -4.86
N SER A 512 -15.48 5.33 -4.47
CA SER A 512 -16.76 4.82 -3.95
C SER A 512 -17.69 4.19 -4.99
N SER A 513 -17.37 4.23 -6.29
CA SER A 513 -18.20 3.61 -7.33
C SER A 513 -18.00 2.09 -7.38
N PRO A 514 -19.06 1.32 -7.67
CA PRO A 514 -18.92 -0.09 -8.04
C PRO A 514 -17.91 -0.27 -9.16
N GLU A 515 -17.16 -1.38 -9.13
CA GLU A 515 -16.18 -1.74 -10.18
C GLU A 515 -15.03 -0.73 -10.38
N SER A 516 -14.83 0.21 -9.45
CA SER A 516 -13.77 1.22 -9.55
C SER A 516 -12.36 0.69 -9.26
N ILE A 517 -12.26 -0.47 -8.60
CA ILE A 517 -10.96 -1.05 -8.23
C ILE A 517 -10.17 -1.36 -9.50
N THR A 518 -9.03 -0.70 -9.65
CA THR A 518 -8.20 -0.75 -10.84
C THR A 518 -6.79 -1.18 -10.44
N PRO A 519 -6.44 -2.47 -10.60
CA PRO A 519 -5.06 -2.91 -10.46
C PRO A 519 -4.17 -2.35 -11.57
N SER A 520 -3.02 -1.81 -11.20
CA SER A 520 -2.07 -1.24 -12.15
C SER A 520 -1.31 -2.34 -12.92
N THR A 521 -0.58 -1.98 -13.99
CA THR A 521 0.35 -2.94 -14.63
C THR A 521 1.43 -3.38 -13.63
N SER A 522 1.86 -2.47 -12.74
CA SER A 522 2.81 -2.79 -11.67
C SER A 522 2.24 -3.77 -10.65
N TYR A 523 0.94 -3.73 -10.31
CA TYR A 523 0.29 -4.76 -9.49
C TYR A 523 0.40 -6.14 -10.10
N PHE A 524 0.08 -6.29 -11.40
CA PHE A 524 0.14 -7.60 -12.05
C PHE A 524 1.57 -8.14 -12.13
N MET A 525 2.55 -7.26 -12.27
CA MET A 525 3.96 -7.61 -12.21
C MET A 525 4.37 -8.06 -10.79
N GLN A 526 4.02 -7.31 -9.74
CA GLN A 526 4.27 -7.70 -8.34
C GLN A 526 3.64 -9.07 -8.03
N GLN A 527 2.36 -9.24 -8.36
CA GLN A 527 1.64 -10.51 -8.18
C GLN A 527 2.33 -11.66 -8.89
N MET A 528 2.71 -11.44 -10.16
CA MET A 528 3.39 -12.45 -10.96
C MET A 528 4.77 -12.79 -10.40
N PHE A 529 5.54 -11.85 -9.86
CA PHE A 529 6.85 -12.17 -9.30
C PHE A 529 6.75 -12.82 -7.92
N ALA A 530 5.86 -12.32 -7.06
CA ALA A 530 5.67 -12.83 -5.70
C ALA A 530 5.09 -14.24 -5.67
N SER A 531 4.19 -14.56 -6.59
CA SER A 531 3.58 -15.90 -6.69
C SER A 531 4.50 -16.97 -7.28
N ASN A 532 5.64 -16.59 -7.86
CA ASN A 532 6.53 -17.50 -8.58
C ASN A 532 7.98 -17.35 -8.10
N LYS A 533 8.23 -17.72 -6.85
CA LYS A 533 9.54 -17.61 -6.21
C LYS A 533 10.08 -18.98 -5.81
N GLY A 534 11.36 -19.20 -6.05
CA GLY A 534 12.11 -20.33 -5.51
C GLY A 534 12.81 -20.02 -4.20
N ASP A 535 13.27 -21.05 -3.49
CA ASP A 535 14.12 -20.94 -2.30
C ASP A 535 15.62 -20.81 -2.62
N THR A 536 15.99 -21.09 -3.88
CA THR A 536 17.37 -21.06 -4.36
C THR A 536 17.46 -20.30 -5.68
N VAL A 537 18.32 -19.28 -5.75
CA VAL A 537 18.70 -18.54 -6.97
C VAL A 537 19.76 -19.32 -7.73
N LEU A 538 19.54 -19.58 -9.02
CA LEU A 538 20.38 -20.45 -9.84
C LEU A 538 21.27 -19.67 -10.82
N PRO A 539 22.52 -20.11 -11.04
CA PRO A 539 23.34 -19.62 -12.14
C PRO A 539 22.67 -19.87 -13.49
N VAL A 540 22.73 -18.87 -14.38
CA VAL A 540 22.26 -18.99 -15.77
C VAL A 540 23.41 -18.65 -16.71
N LYS A 541 23.78 -19.60 -17.57
CA LYS A 541 24.71 -19.35 -18.66
C LYS A 541 23.93 -18.86 -19.88
N SER A 542 24.24 -17.66 -20.35
CA SER A 542 23.54 -17.04 -21.48
C SER A 542 24.40 -17.01 -22.74
N SER A 543 23.77 -17.01 -23.91
CA SER A 543 24.43 -16.74 -25.20
C SER A 543 24.66 -15.26 -25.49
N THR A 544 24.09 -14.36 -24.67
CA THR A 544 24.20 -12.90 -24.78
C THR A 544 24.38 -12.26 -23.41
N GLU A 545 24.92 -11.05 -23.40
CA GLU A 545 24.87 -10.16 -22.23
C GLU A 545 23.44 -9.65 -21.99
N PHE A 546 23.22 -9.10 -20.80
CA PHE A 546 21.97 -8.41 -20.46
C PHE A 546 21.74 -7.17 -21.34
N GLY A 547 20.46 -6.85 -21.57
CA GLY A 547 20.03 -5.71 -22.39
C GLY A 547 19.82 -6.08 -23.86
N PRO A 548 18.60 -5.98 -24.42
CA PRO A 548 17.35 -5.51 -23.78
C PRO A 548 16.64 -6.57 -22.92
N LEU A 549 17.10 -7.82 -22.95
CA LEU A 549 16.53 -8.92 -22.16
C LEU A 549 17.25 -9.06 -20.81
N TYR A 550 16.48 -9.23 -19.74
CA TYR A 550 16.95 -9.44 -18.38
C TYR A 550 16.31 -10.70 -17.79
N TRP A 551 17.04 -11.43 -16.95
CA TRP A 551 16.57 -12.71 -16.40
C TRP A 551 17.12 -13.04 -15.01
N VAL A 552 16.36 -13.85 -14.27
CA VAL A 552 16.79 -14.59 -13.08
C VAL A 552 16.11 -15.94 -13.07
N ALA A 553 16.83 -16.97 -12.64
CA ALA A 553 16.27 -18.30 -12.42
C ALA A 553 16.29 -18.63 -10.93
N THR A 554 15.19 -19.16 -10.42
CA THR A 554 15.10 -19.72 -9.08
C THR A 554 14.48 -21.11 -9.13
N LYS A 555 14.66 -21.90 -8.06
CA LYS A 555 13.99 -23.20 -7.92
C LYS A 555 13.47 -23.44 -6.51
N THR A 556 12.54 -24.37 -6.42
CA THR A 556 12.23 -25.13 -5.20
C THR A 556 12.72 -26.57 -5.40
N ASP A 557 12.41 -27.46 -4.44
CA ASP A 557 12.64 -28.90 -4.60
C ASP A 557 11.89 -29.54 -5.80
N SER A 558 10.85 -28.87 -6.31
CA SER A 558 9.94 -29.48 -7.31
C SER A 558 9.73 -28.67 -8.58
N GLN A 559 10.13 -27.40 -8.61
CA GLN A 559 9.85 -26.50 -9.74
C GLN A 559 11.00 -25.53 -9.97
N TYR A 560 11.16 -25.10 -11.22
CA TYR A 560 12.02 -23.99 -11.61
C TYR A 560 11.15 -22.81 -12.05
N TYR A 561 11.61 -21.60 -11.76
CA TYR A 561 11.02 -20.35 -12.22
C TYR A 561 12.08 -19.55 -12.96
N VAL A 562 11.81 -19.17 -14.21
CA VAL A 562 12.66 -18.22 -14.95
C VAL A 562 11.86 -16.95 -15.19
N LYS A 563 12.26 -15.86 -14.54
CA LYS A 563 11.65 -14.55 -14.72
C LYS A 563 12.41 -13.79 -15.79
N LEU A 564 11.67 -13.12 -16.67
CA LEU A 564 12.21 -12.41 -17.83
C LEU A 564 11.59 -11.00 -17.91
N ALA A 565 12.38 -10.03 -18.35
CA ALA A 565 11.90 -8.71 -18.76
C ALA A 565 12.57 -8.30 -20.08
N ASN A 566 11.78 -7.95 -21.09
CA ASN A 566 12.25 -7.37 -22.34
C ASN A 566 12.03 -5.86 -22.33
N TYR A 567 13.04 -5.11 -21.87
CA TYR A 567 13.07 -3.66 -21.89
C TYR A 567 13.62 -3.18 -23.24
N GLY A 568 12.86 -3.46 -24.31
CA GLY A 568 13.29 -3.22 -25.68
C GLY A 568 12.12 -3.00 -26.62
N LYS A 569 12.43 -2.44 -27.81
CA LYS A 569 11.45 -2.17 -28.87
C LYS A 569 11.21 -3.35 -29.81
N ASP A 570 12.04 -4.38 -29.71
CA ASP A 570 12.05 -5.54 -30.60
C ASP A 570 11.71 -6.83 -29.83
N GLU A 571 11.02 -7.75 -30.50
CA GLU A 571 10.75 -9.09 -29.97
C GLU A 571 12.07 -9.86 -29.74
N GLN A 572 12.17 -10.55 -28.61
CA GLN A 572 13.29 -11.45 -28.30
C GLN A 572 12.82 -12.91 -28.35
N ASN A 573 13.47 -13.72 -29.18
CA ASN A 573 13.27 -15.17 -29.18
C ASN A 573 14.16 -15.80 -28.11
N VAL A 574 13.58 -16.44 -27.10
CA VAL A 574 14.30 -16.99 -25.95
C VAL A 574 14.15 -18.51 -25.92
N ILE A 575 15.25 -19.23 -25.80
CA ILE A 575 15.30 -20.67 -25.56
C ILE A 575 15.85 -20.91 -24.16
N ILE A 576 15.02 -21.38 -23.25
CA ILE A 576 15.42 -21.76 -21.89
C ILE A 576 15.71 -23.25 -21.86
N LYS A 577 16.89 -23.65 -21.38
CA LYS A 577 17.28 -25.04 -21.23
C LYS A 577 17.36 -25.41 -19.75
N ILE A 578 16.51 -26.34 -19.35
CA ILE A 578 16.54 -26.96 -18.02
C ILE A 578 16.49 -28.48 -18.22
N PRO A 579 17.61 -29.20 -18.07
CA PRO A 579 17.63 -30.63 -18.34
C PRO A 579 16.65 -31.42 -17.46
N LYS A 580 16.05 -32.47 -18.03
CA LYS A 580 15.17 -33.45 -17.36
C LYS A 580 13.79 -32.93 -16.92
N THR A 581 13.45 -31.69 -17.20
CA THR A 581 12.10 -31.16 -17.01
C THR A 581 11.21 -31.53 -18.21
N LYS A 582 9.89 -31.54 -18.02
CA LYS A 582 8.93 -32.15 -18.96
C LYS A 582 7.77 -31.24 -19.33
N SER A 583 7.47 -30.23 -18.53
CA SER A 583 6.36 -29.31 -18.80
C SER A 583 6.74 -27.90 -18.42
N GLY A 584 6.12 -26.92 -19.07
CA GLY A 584 6.34 -25.50 -18.77
C GLY A 584 5.08 -24.68 -18.99
N LYS A 585 4.86 -23.69 -18.14
CA LYS A 585 3.80 -22.69 -18.27
C LYS A 585 4.41 -21.30 -18.35
N LEU A 586 3.86 -20.48 -19.22
CA LEU A 586 4.23 -19.08 -19.39
C LEU A 586 3.15 -18.20 -18.79
N LYS A 587 3.57 -17.33 -17.88
CA LYS A 587 2.81 -16.18 -17.43
C LYS A 587 3.43 -14.95 -18.07
N MET A 588 2.64 -14.10 -18.73
CA MET A 588 3.17 -12.94 -19.44
C MET A 588 2.28 -11.71 -19.27
N LEU A 589 2.92 -10.58 -19.00
CA LEU A 589 2.34 -9.24 -19.02
C LEU A 589 3.02 -8.48 -20.18
N ALA A 590 2.25 -7.97 -21.13
CA ALA A 590 2.77 -7.27 -22.30
C ALA A 590 1.76 -6.23 -22.81
N GLY A 591 2.26 -5.15 -23.40
CA GLY A 591 1.48 -4.08 -24.03
C GLY A 591 2.40 -3.10 -24.74
N SER A 592 1.83 -2.07 -25.39
CA SER A 592 2.65 -1.04 -26.02
C SER A 592 3.37 -0.17 -24.99
N GLN A 593 4.45 0.52 -25.40
CA GLN A 593 5.39 1.22 -24.50
C GLN A 593 4.71 2.05 -23.40
N TYR A 594 3.66 2.80 -23.73
CA TYR A 594 2.94 3.71 -22.82
C TYR A 594 1.53 3.23 -22.46
N GLU A 595 1.21 1.98 -22.78
CA GLU A 595 -0.07 1.39 -22.40
C GLU A 595 -0.08 1.06 -20.92
N GLY A 596 -1.19 1.33 -20.25
CA GLY A 596 -1.43 1.00 -18.86
C GLY A 596 -2.92 0.72 -18.64
N ASN A 597 -3.25 0.15 -17.49
CA ASN A 597 -4.64 0.14 -17.04
C ASN A 597 -5.04 1.57 -16.71
N LEU A 598 -6.25 2.00 -17.02
CA LEU A 598 -6.75 3.32 -16.61
C LEU A 598 -7.81 3.12 -15.54
N PRO A 599 -8.13 4.13 -14.70
CA PRO A 599 -9.25 4.03 -13.77
C PRO A 599 -10.49 3.47 -14.48
N TYR A 600 -11.08 2.41 -13.91
CA TYR A 600 -12.23 1.65 -14.47
C TYR A 600 -11.97 0.84 -15.75
N SER A 601 -10.73 0.79 -16.25
CA SER A 601 -10.39 0.11 -17.50
C SER A 601 -9.11 -0.71 -17.33
N VAL A 602 -9.30 -1.97 -16.93
CA VAL A 602 -8.24 -2.97 -16.79
C VAL A 602 -8.18 -3.78 -18.09
N ASN A 603 -7.18 -3.50 -18.93
CA ASN A 603 -7.01 -4.17 -20.23
C ASN A 603 -5.71 -5.00 -20.29
N ILE A 604 -4.74 -4.67 -19.44
CA ILE A 604 -3.46 -5.35 -19.34
C ILE A 604 -3.45 -6.16 -18.04
N GLU A 605 -3.51 -7.46 -18.21
CA GLU A 605 -3.46 -8.46 -17.15
C GLU A 605 -2.47 -9.58 -17.53
N THR A 606 -2.03 -10.33 -16.54
CA THR A 606 -1.17 -11.50 -16.76
C THR A 606 -1.92 -12.58 -17.55
N LYS A 607 -1.38 -12.97 -18.70
CA LYS A 607 -1.90 -14.06 -19.55
C LYS A 607 -1.14 -15.35 -19.28
N TYR A 608 -1.86 -16.48 -19.37
CA TYR A 608 -1.35 -17.83 -19.07
C TYR A 608 -1.41 -18.70 -20.33
N THR A 609 -0.30 -19.32 -20.70
CA THR A 609 -0.23 -20.26 -21.83
C THR A 609 0.71 -21.42 -21.51
N ASP A 610 0.48 -22.59 -22.11
CA ASP A 610 1.47 -23.66 -22.09
C ASP A 610 2.68 -23.29 -22.95
N VAL A 611 3.86 -23.77 -22.58
CA VAL A 611 5.10 -23.56 -23.35
C VAL A 611 5.46 -24.83 -24.09
N GLU A 612 5.64 -24.71 -25.39
CA GLU A 612 6.18 -25.79 -26.20
C GLU A 612 7.58 -26.17 -25.70
N GLN A 613 7.79 -27.45 -25.44
CA GLN A 613 9.10 -27.96 -25.01
C GLN A 613 9.54 -29.17 -25.82
N VAL A 614 10.84 -29.24 -26.09
CA VAL A 614 11.50 -30.42 -26.66
C VAL A 614 12.72 -30.75 -25.81
N GLU A 615 12.69 -31.89 -25.13
CA GLU A 615 13.80 -32.42 -24.32
C GLU A 615 14.34 -31.42 -23.26
N GLY A 616 13.43 -30.66 -22.61
CA GLY A 616 13.80 -29.66 -21.59
C GLY A 616 14.25 -28.30 -22.17
N ASN A 617 14.04 -28.08 -23.47
CA ASN A 617 14.20 -26.76 -24.11
C ASN A 617 12.83 -26.10 -24.30
N TYR A 618 12.65 -24.92 -23.74
CA TYR A 618 11.40 -24.14 -23.75
C TYR A 618 11.58 -22.92 -24.64
N SER A 619 10.76 -22.79 -25.69
CA SER A 619 10.86 -21.67 -26.65
C SER A 619 9.80 -20.63 -26.37
N ILE A 620 10.22 -19.37 -26.23
CA ILE A 620 9.36 -18.25 -25.84
C ILE A 620 9.65 -17.07 -26.74
N LYS A 621 8.59 -16.39 -27.15
CA LYS A 621 8.67 -15.08 -27.78
C LYS A 621 8.36 -14.02 -26.74
N MET A 622 9.29 -13.13 -26.48
CA MET A 622 9.10 -11.99 -25.59
C MET A 622 8.81 -10.75 -26.44
N PRO A 623 7.55 -10.29 -26.54
CA PRO A 623 7.23 -9.04 -27.25
C PRO A 623 8.00 -7.84 -26.67
N PRO A 624 8.04 -6.70 -27.39
CA PRO A 624 8.51 -5.44 -26.82
C PRO A 624 7.78 -5.12 -25.51
N TRP A 625 8.50 -4.58 -24.52
CA TRP A 625 7.95 -4.17 -23.22
C TRP A 625 7.15 -5.28 -22.53
N ALA A 626 7.68 -6.50 -22.52
CA ALA A 626 7.04 -7.66 -21.93
C ALA A 626 7.79 -8.15 -20.69
N ILE A 627 7.02 -8.74 -19.77
CA ILE A 627 7.51 -9.34 -18.53
C ILE A 627 6.91 -10.73 -18.46
N ALA A 628 7.70 -11.72 -18.10
CA ALA A 628 7.23 -13.09 -18.06
C ALA A 628 7.82 -13.89 -16.92
N VAL A 629 7.10 -14.95 -16.55
CA VAL A 629 7.60 -16.03 -15.71
C VAL A 629 7.32 -17.36 -16.38
N VAL A 630 8.35 -18.19 -16.43
CA VAL A 630 8.29 -19.55 -16.98
C VAL A 630 8.40 -20.52 -15.83
N GLU A 631 7.30 -21.16 -15.50
CA GLU A 631 7.24 -22.21 -14.48
C GLU A 631 7.54 -23.54 -15.15
N VAL A 632 8.48 -24.31 -14.62
CA VAL A 632 8.96 -25.54 -15.23
C VAL A 632 9.01 -26.66 -14.19
N VAL A 633 8.53 -27.85 -14.59
CA VAL A 633 8.52 -29.09 -13.78
C VAL A 633 9.17 -30.23 -14.55
#